data_AF-T2S7J9-F1
#
_entry.id   AF-T2S7J9-F1
#
_cell.length_a   1.000
_cell.length_b   1.000
_cell.length_c   1.000
_cell.angle_alpha   90.00
_cell.angle_beta   90.00
_cell.angle_gamma   90.00
#
_symmetry.space_group_name_H-M   'P 1'
#
loop_
_entity.id
_entity.type
_entity.pdbx_description
1 polymer ?
#
loop_
_entity_poly.entity_id
_entity_poly.type
_entity_poly.pdbx_seq_one_letter_code
_entity_poly.pdbx_strand_id
1 'polypeptide(L)'
;MHTANVESEAIACLEAISVGIVPVIANSPLSATRQFALDERSLFEPNNAKDLSAKIDWWLENKLERETMQNEYAKSALNYTLENSVIQIEKVYEEAIRDFKNNPNLFKTLA
;
A
#
# COMPACT_ATOMS: atom_id res chain seq x y z
N MET A 1 -4.69 6.51 -11.36
CA MET A 1 -5.76 6.31 -10.36
C MET A 1 -5.93 4.83 -10.12
N HIS A 2 -6.31 4.44 -8.91
CA HIS A 2 -6.66 3.07 -8.55
C HIS A 2 -7.96 3.08 -7.74
N THR A 3 -9.06 2.67 -8.36
CA THR A 3 -10.42 2.93 -7.86
C THR A 3 -11.08 1.72 -7.20
N ALA A 4 -10.32 0.68 -6.88
CA ALA A 4 -10.86 -0.57 -6.36
C ALA A 4 -11.38 -0.41 -4.91
N ASN A 5 -12.63 -0.80 -4.69
CA ASN A 5 -13.20 -0.92 -3.34
C ASN A 5 -12.62 -2.12 -2.57
N VAL A 6 -12.21 -3.17 -3.29
CA VAL A 6 -11.64 -4.39 -2.70
C VAL A 6 -10.42 -4.77 -3.55
N GLU A 7 -9.29 -4.97 -2.91
CA GLU A 7 -8.01 -5.30 -3.55
C GLU A 7 -7.10 -5.93 -2.50
N SER A 8 -6.39 -7.01 -2.85
CA SER A 8 -5.58 -7.78 -1.90
C SER A 8 -4.08 -7.56 -2.08
N GLU A 9 -3.60 -7.32 -3.31
CA GLU A 9 -2.15 -7.33 -3.60
C GLU A 9 -1.64 -5.98 -4.08
N ALA A 10 -2.49 -5.16 -4.71
CA ALA A 10 -2.20 -3.76 -5.05
C ALA A 10 -0.93 -3.54 -5.92
N ILE A 11 -0.47 -4.57 -6.64
CA ILE A 11 0.81 -4.57 -7.39
C ILE A 11 0.86 -3.46 -8.43
N ALA A 12 -0.20 -3.25 -9.22
CA ALA A 12 -0.22 -2.20 -10.24
C ALA A 12 -0.04 -0.79 -9.66
N CYS A 13 -0.56 -0.54 -8.45
CA CYS A 13 -0.35 0.74 -7.79
C CYS A 13 1.09 0.86 -7.29
N LEU A 14 1.65 -0.22 -6.74
CA LEU A 14 3.04 -0.27 -6.30
C LEU A 14 4.02 -0.02 -7.46
N GLU A 15 3.80 -0.66 -8.61
CA GLU A 15 4.58 -0.44 -9.83
C GLU A 15 4.53 1.04 -10.26
N ALA A 16 3.35 1.66 -10.24
CA ALA A 16 3.21 3.07 -10.61
C ALA A 16 3.95 4.01 -9.65
N ILE A 17 3.82 3.83 -8.34
CA ILE A 17 4.51 4.69 -7.36
C ILE A 17 6.03 4.46 -7.38
N SER A 18 6.50 3.25 -7.74
CA SER A 18 7.93 2.94 -7.82
C SER A 18 8.68 3.77 -8.86
N VAL A 19 7.99 4.19 -9.92
CA VAL A 19 8.51 5.10 -10.95
C VAL A 19 8.15 6.57 -10.69
N GLY A 20 7.69 6.89 -9.47
CA GLY A 20 7.37 8.24 -9.05
C GLY A 20 6.05 8.79 -9.61
N ILE A 21 5.07 7.94 -9.90
CA ILE A 21 3.70 8.43 -10.20
C ILE A 21 2.99 8.73 -8.88
N VAL A 22 2.45 9.95 -8.74
CA VAL A 22 1.56 10.29 -7.61
C VAL A 22 0.22 9.57 -7.80
N PRO A 23 -0.20 8.70 -6.88
CA PRO A 23 -1.41 7.93 -7.02
C PRO A 23 -2.64 8.72 -6.54
N VAL A 24 -3.81 8.34 -7.04
CA VAL A 24 -5.13 8.73 -6.50
C VAL A 24 -5.88 7.42 -6.26
N ILE A 25 -6.15 7.12 -5.00
CA ILE A 25 -6.49 5.79 -4.49
C ILE A 25 -7.85 5.86 -3.78
N ALA A 26 -8.71 4.87 -4.03
CA ALA A 26 -9.98 4.75 -3.32
C ALA A 26 -9.71 4.52 -1.82
N ASN A 27 -10.35 5.31 -0.97
CA ASN A 27 -10.16 5.28 0.48
C ASN A 27 -10.90 4.12 1.17
N SER A 28 -10.88 2.93 0.55
CA SER A 28 -11.62 1.77 1.05
C SER A 28 -10.82 1.00 2.10
N PRO A 29 -11.42 0.63 3.25
CA PRO A 29 -10.76 -0.19 4.26
C PRO A 29 -10.50 -1.64 3.80
N LEU A 30 -11.16 -2.09 2.73
CA LEU A 30 -11.01 -3.43 2.16
C LEU A 30 -10.01 -3.48 0.98
N SER A 31 -9.30 -2.38 0.73
CA SER A 31 -8.32 -2.28 -0.34
C SER A 31 -6.92 -2.15 0.26
N ALA A 32 -6.08 -3.14 0.02
CA ALA A 32 -4.67 -3.11 0.39
C ALA A 32 -3.98 -1.88 -0.20
N THR A 33 -4.41 -1.40 -1.37
CA THR A 33 -3.84 -0.24 -2.04
C THR A 33 -3.91 1.03 -1.21
N ARG A 34 -4.92 1.17 -0.32
CA ARG A 34 -5.07 2.34 0.57
C ARG A 34 -3.80 2.60 1.37
N GLN A 35 -3.07 1.56 1.77
CA GLN A 35 -1.87 1.67 2.60
C GLN A 35 -0.73 2.44 1.94
N PHE A 36 -0.73 2.57 0.61
CA PHE A 36 0.34 3.22 -0.14
C PHE A 36 0.18 4.74 -0.23
N ALA A 37 -0.98 5.30 0.13
CA ALA A 37 -1.15 6.74 0.14
C ALA A 37 -0.31 7.38 1.26
N LEU A 38 0.54 8.35 0.91
CA LEU A 38 1.35 9.10 1.87
C LEU A 38 0.55 10.16 2.62
N ASP A 39 -0.53 10.66 2.02
CA ASP A 39 -1.46 11.61 2.65
C ASP A 39 -2.85 11.63 1.96
N GLU A 40 -3.79 12.33 2.59
CA GLU A 40 -5.20 12.43 2.20
C GLU A 40 -5.44 13.08 0.82
N ARG A 41 -4.46 13.78 0.24
CA ARG A 41 -4.59 14.34 -1.12
C ARG A 41 -4.55 13.25 -2.18
N SER A 42 -4.02 12.08 -1.83
CA SER A 42 -3.98 10.89 -2.69
C SER A 42 -5.12 9.91 -2.42
N LEU A 43 -6.04 10.25 -1.50
CA LEU A 43 -7.19 9.43 -1.13
C LEU A 43 -8.50 10.11 -1.55
N PHE A 44 -9.42 9.34 -2.11
CA PHE A 44 -10.77 9.79 -2.46
C PHE A 44 -11.85 8.84 -1.92
N GLU A 45 -13.04 9.35 -1.66
CA GLU A 45 -14.16 8.56 -1.14
C GLU A 45 -14.64 7.51 -2.16
N PRO A 46 -14.73 6.22 -1.79
CA PRO A 46 -15.17 5.19 -2.71
C PRO A 46 -16.58 5.46 -3.27
N ASN A 47 -16.79 5.17 -4.56
CA ASN A 47 -18.03 5.47 -5.29
C ASN A 47 -18.40 6.96 -5.38
N ASN A 48 -17.50 7.88 -5.04
CA ASN A 48 -17.72 9.32 -5.17
C ASN A 48 -16.93 9.90 -6.35
N ALA A 49 -17.56 9.97 -7.53
CA ALA A 49 -16.93 10.50 -8.74
C ALA A 49 -16.55 11.99 -8.63
N LYS A 50 -17.27 12.77 -7.82
CA LYS A 50 -16.96 14.20 -7.63
C LYS A 50 -15.69 14.39 -6.83
N ASP A 51 -15.53 13.64 -5.74
CA ASP A 51 -14.32 13.68 -4.92
C ASP A 51 -13.12 13.14 -5.70
N LEU A 52 -13.29 12.05 -6.46
CA LEU A 52 -12.27 11.55 -7.38
C LEU A 52 -11.78 12.65 -8.35
N SER A 53 -12.71 13.34 -9.03
CA SER A 53 -12.38 14.45 -9.92
C SER A 53 -11.60 15.53 -9.20
N ALA A 54 -12.07 15.96 -8.02
CA ALA A 54 -11.42 17.01 -7.25
C ALA A 54 -9.96 16.66 -6.87
N LYS A 55 -9.67 15.40 -6.53
CA LYS A 55 -8.30 14.95 -6.25
C LYS A 55 -7.41 14.97 -7.49
N ILE A 56 -7.94 14.55 -8.64
CA ILE A 56 -7.22 14.61 -9.92
C ILE A 56 -6.88 16.07 -10.26
N ASP A 57 -7.90 16.94 -10.23
CA ASP A 57 -7.77 18.36 -10.56
C ASP A 57 -6.74 19.03 -9.66
N TRP A 58 -6.77 18.75 -8.36
CA TRP A 58 -5.79 19.27 -7.41
C TRP A 58 -4.36 18.91 -7.78
N TRP A 59 -4.07 17.64 -8.09
CA TRP A 59 -2.72 17.23 -8.51
C TRP A 59 -2.33 17.79 -9.88
N LEU A 60 -3.30 18.03 -10.78
CA LEU A 60 -3.04 18.66 -12.08
C LEU A 60 -2.64 20.13 -11.93
N GLU A 61 -3.32 20.86 -11.06
CA GLU A 61 -3.11 22.29 -10.80
C GLU A 61 -1.86 22.56 -9.94
N ASN A 62 -1.53 21.68 -9.00
CA ASN A 62 -0.42 21.86 -8.05
C ASN A 62 0.86 21.16 -8.52
N LYS A 63 1.40 21.60 -9.67
CA LYS A 63 2.56 20.96 -10.32
C LYS A 63 3.79 20.79 -9.41
N LEU A 64 4.19 21.85 -8.69
CA LEU A 64 5.38 21.80 -7.82
C LEU A 64 5.22 20.77 -6.70
N GLU A 65 4.05 20.74 -6.07
CA GLU A 65 3.76 19.75 -5.03
C GLU A 65 3.75 18.34 -5.61
N ARG A 66 3.13 18.16 -6.79
CA ARG A 66 3.13 16.88 -7.49
C ARG A 66 4.56 16.40 -7.69
N GLU A 67 5.43 17.22 -8.26
CA GLU A 67 6.85 16.91 -8.51
C GLU A 67 7.61 16.55 -7.22
N THR A 68 7.39 17.28 -6.13
CA THR A 68 7.95 16.91 -4.82
C THR A 68 7.48 15.51 -4.41
N MET A 69 6.17 15.27 -4.47
CA MET A 69 5.57 14.01 -4.04
C MET A 69 5.94 12.83 -4.95
N GLN A 70 6.21 13.05 -6.25
CA GLN A 70 6.74 11.99 -7.12
C GLN A 70 8.01 11.37 -6.53
N ASN A 71 8.91 12.20 -5.99
CA ASN A 71 10.14 11.73 -5.35
C ASN A 71 9.84 10.99 -4.04
N GLU A 72 8.93 11.51 -3.22
CA GLU A 72 8.56 10.87 -1.96
C GLU A 72 7.86 9.52 -2.16
N TYR A 73 6.99 9.41 -3.16
CA TYR A 73 6.35 8.15 -3.54
C TYR A 73 7.37 7.13 -4.04
N ALA A 74 8.29 7.52 -4.93
CA ALA A 74 9.36 6.63 -5.41
C ALA A 74 10.24 6.12 -4.25
N LYS A 75 10.59 6.99 -3.29
CA LYS A 75 11.31 6.60 -2.08
C LYS A 75 10.49 5.64 -1.22
N SER A 76 9.21 5.91 -1.02
CA SER A 76 8.33 5.07 -0.19
C SER A 76 8.18 3.65 -0.74
N ALA A 77 8.19 3.50 -2.07
CA ALA A 77 8.10 2.21 -2.75
C ALA A 77 9.26 1.26 -2.40
N LEU A 78 10.43 1.80 -2.01
CA LEU A 78 11.59 1.01 -1.58
C LEU A 78 11.32 0.19 -0.30
N ASN A 79 10.29 0.52 0.47
CA ASN A 79 9.89 -0.29 1.62
C ASN A 79 9.24 -1.62 1.21
N TYR A 80 8.80 -1.75 -0.04
CA TYR A 80 8.01 -2.86 -0.55
C TYR A 80 8.74 -3.68 -1.62
N THR A 81 10.08 -3.62 -1.65
CA THR A 81 10.84 -4.46 -2.60
C THR A 81 10.63 -5.95 -2.32
N LEU A 82 10.85 -6.76 -3.35
CA LEU A 82 10.76 -8.21 -3.22
C LEU A 82 11.79 -8.71 -2.21
N GLU A 83 13.00 -8.17 -2.22
CA GLU A 83 14.06 -8.53 -1.27
C GLU A 83 13.63 -8.25 0.18
N ASN A 84 13.06 -7.07 0.44
CA ASN A 84 12.55 -6.73 1.77
C ASN A 84 11.41 -7.67 2.17
N SER A 85 10.52 -8.02 1.24
CA SER A 85 9.42 -8.96 1.48
C SER A 85 9.93 -10.35 1.87
N VAL A 86 10.97 -10.84 1.19
CA VAL A 86 11.65 -12.11 1.50
C VAL A 86 12.25 -12.07 2.91
N ILE A 87 12.95 -10.98 3.26
CA ILE A 87 13.54 -10.83 4.60
C ILE A 87 12.46 -10.81 5.69
N GLN A 88 11.30 -10.18 5.44
CA GLN A 88 10.22 -10.14 6.42
C GLN A 88 9.55 -11.51 6.60
N ILE A 89 9.30 -12.25 5.51
CA ILE A 89 8.67 -13.58 5.62
C ILE A 89 9.62 -14.60 6.28
N GLU A 90 10.93 -14.50 6.06
CA GLU A 90 11.92 -15.32 6.77
C GLU A 90 11.82 -15.12 8.29
N LYS A 91 11.70 -13.87 8.76
CA LYS A 91 11.52 -13.57 10.19
C LYS A 91 10.23 -14.18 10.76
N VAL A 92 9.13 -14.13 10.00
CA VAL A 92 7.87 -14.78 10.40
C VAL A 92 8.08 -16.28 10.57
N TYR A 93 8.81 -16.93 9.67
CA TYR A 93 9.12 -18.36 9.81
C TYR A 93 10.05 -18.66 10.98
N GLU A 94 11.08 -17.84 11.21
CA GLU A 94 11.96 -17.99 12.38
C GLU A 94 11.19 -17.84 13.70
N GLU A 95 10.27 -16.89 13.78
CA GLU A 95 9.38 -16.69 14.92
C GLU A 95 8.46 -17.90 15.11
N ALA A 96 7.79 -18.36 14.05
CA ALA A 96 6.93 -19.54 14.12
C ALA A 96 7.69 -20.80 14.57
N ILE A 97 8.93 -21.00 14.09
CA ILE A 97 9.80 -22.11 14.52
C ILE A 97 10.16 -21.97 16.00
N ARG A 98 10.51 -20.76 16.44
CA ARG A 98 10.86 -20.48 17.85
C ARG A 98 9.68 -20.74 18.77
N ASP A 99 8.51 -20.27 18.40
CA ASP A 99 7.27 -20.43 19.16
C ASP A 99 6.89 -21.90 19.27
N PHE A 100 7.03 -22.67 18.18
CA PHE A 100 6.81 -24.11 18.20
C PHE A 100 7.81 -24.85 19.09
N LYS A 101 9.10 -24.48 19.05
CA LYS A 101 10.12 -25.08 19.93
C LYS A 101 9.84 -24.80 21.41
N ASN A 102 9.38 -23.58 21.72
CA ASN A 102 9.06 -23.14 23.08
C ASN A 102 7.75 -23.73 23.60
N ASN A 103 6.79 -23.98 22.71
CA ASN A 103 5.53 -24.63 23.02
C ASN A 103 5.17 -25.64 21.90
N PRO A 104 5.62 -26.91 22.01
CA PRO A 104 5.31 -27.93 21.01
C PRO A 104 3.81 -28.25 20.87
N ASN A 105 2.97 -27.79 21.80
CA ASN A 105 1.52 -27.91 21.74
C ASN A 105 0.84 -26.64 21.21
N LEU A 106 1.59 -25.62 20.75
CA LEU A 106 1.06 -24.33 20.29
C LEU A 106 0.00 -24.47 19.19
N PHE A 107 0.15 -25.46 18.31
CA PHE A 107 -0.80 -25.76 17.24
C PHE A 107 -1.75 -26.93 17.56
N LYS A 108 -1.73 -27.45 18.80
CA LYS A 108 -2.66 -28.49 19.26
C LYS A 108 -3.91 -27.86 19.88
N THR A 109 -4.77 -27.27 19.06
CA THR A 109 -6.24 -27.22 19.20
C THR A 109 -6.77 -26.53 17.94
N LEU A 110 -7.64 -27.11 17.11
CA LEU A 110 -8.98 -27.63 17.40
C LEU A 110 -9.19 -29.01 16.75
N ALA A 111 -9.41 -30.04 17.56
CA ALA A 111 -10.09 -31.28 17.16
C ALA A 111 -11.38 -31.38 17.95
#